data_AF-A0A934E759-F1
#
_entry.id   AF-A0A934E759-F1
#
_cell.length_a   1.000
_cell.length_b   1.000
_cell.length_c   1.000
_cell.angle_alpha   90.00
_cell.angle_beta   90.00
_cell.angle_gamma   90.00
#
_symmetry.space_group_name_H-M   'P 1'
#
loop_
_entity.id
_entity.type
_entity.pdbx_description
1 polymer ?
#
loop_
_entity_poly.entity_id
_entity_poly.type
_entity_poly.pdbx_seq_one_letter_code
_entity_poly.pdbx_strand_id
1 'polypeptide(L)'
;MRRIMVLALALPWWAGCALSRLYAEPLSPQGEIVTARTEDGWSIAMIRHRAEGSASGPPVLLCHGISANARNLDLDAEHSLARWLAAHGRETFAMSLRGVGDSDRPDPHAGRSFGYSMDTYAAEDLPAALARVRELTGAPQVDFVGHSMGGLVGYIYLARGGKGIGSAAFLGSPTRFVWGHSRQQDLARAGGLLADSIEYLDVPALAHMTAPFHGKVPTLFDVLLYNPDNVSPTLWRKFVATGVGSISGGVLRQFTLWMQTDKMLSADGTMD
;
A
#
# COMPACT_ATOMS: atom_id res chain seq x y z
N MET A 1 -25.46 25.14 0.58
CA MET A 1 -24.27 25.86 0.07
C MET A 1 -23.23 24.82 -0.39
N ARG A 2 -23.29 24.42 -1.65
CA ARG A 2 -22.28 23.58 -2.32
C ARG A 2 -21.65 24.44 -3.41
N ARG A 3 -20.36 24.77 -3.28
CA ARG A 3 -19.40 25.25 -4.31
C ARG A 3 -18.31 26.12 -3.65
N ILE A 4 -17.30 25.46 -3.12
CA ILE A 4 -15.95 25.98 -2.81
C ILE A 4 -15.09 24.70 -3.00
N MET A 5 -14.10 24.53 -3.89
CA MET A 5 -13.10 25.38 -4.51
C MET A 5 -12.52 24.58 -5.70
N VAL A 6 -12.55 25.07 -6.95
CA VAL A 6 -11.94 24.35 -8.11
C VAL A 6 -10.67 25.06 -8.65
N LEU A 7 -10.20 26.14 -8.03
CA LEU A 7 -9.12 26.97 -8.61
C LEU A 7 -7.79 26.99 -7.84
N ALA A 8 -7.46 25.96 -7.06
CA ALA A 8 -6.14 25.83 -6.41
C ALA A 8 -5.39 24.50 -6.68
N LEU A 9 -5.92 23.63 -7.56
CA LEU A 9 -5.41 22.26 -7.75
C LEU A 9 -4.45 22.09 -8.95
N ALA A 10 -4.25 23.11 -9.79
CA ALA A 10 -3.42 22.96 -10.99
C ALA A 10 -1.91 22.94 -10.70
N LEU A 11 -1.40 23.80 -9.81
CA LEU A 11 0.04 23.84 -9.47
C LEU A 11 0.56 22.53 -8.81
N PRO A 12 -0.15 21.95 -7.81
CA PRO A 12 0.24 20.69 -7.18
C PRO A 12 0.31 19.52 -8.17
N TRP A 13 -0.63 19.46 -9.10
CA TRP A 13 -0.73 18.39 -10.09
C TRP A 13 0.42 18.41 -11.08
N TRP A 14 0.80 19.60 -11.56
CA TRP A 14 1.92 19.76 -12.50
C TRP A 14 3.27 19.47 -11.84
N ALA A 15 3.47 19.92 -10.59
CA ALA A 15 4.63 19.58 -9.81
C ALA A 15 4.73 18.06 -9.56
N GLY A 16 3.61 17.41 -9.23
CA GLY A 16 3.55 15.95 -9.08
C GLY A 16 3.92 15.20 -10.36
N CYS A 17 3.31 15.54 -11.51
CA CYS A 17 3.67 14.91 -12.78
C CYS A 17 5.14 15.10 -13.16
N ALA A 18 5.72 16.27 -12.89
CA ALA A 18 7.13 16.54 -13.15
C ALA A 18 8.04 15.74 -12.20
N LEU A 19 7.71 15.68 -10.92
CA LEU A 19 8.45 14.91 -9.91
C LEU A 19 8.39 13.41 -10.22
N SER A 20 7.21 12.86 -10.48
CA SER A 20 7.07 11.43 -10.81
C SER A 20 7.87 11.07 -12.06
N ARG A 21 7.95 11.93 -13.09
CA ARG A 21 8.79 11.70 -14.27
C ARG A 21 10.28 11.80 -13.98
N LEU A 22 10.68 12.76 -13.14
CA LEU A 22 12.08 12.96 -12.76
C LEU A 22 12.63 11.79 -11.94
N TYR A 23 11.79 11.23 -11.06
CA TYR A 23 12.15 10.14 -10.15
C TYR A 23 11.65 8.76 -10.63
N ALA A 24 11.02 8.68 -11.80
CA ALA A 24 10.52 7.43 -12.35
C ALA A 24 11.68 6.46 -12.55
N GLU A 25 11.64 5.36 -11.79
CA GLU A 25 12.58 4.27 -12.02
C GLU A 25 11.99 3.32 -13.06
N PRO A 26 12.71 3.05 -14.17
CA PRO A 26 12.29 2.00 -15.08
C PRO A 26 12.19 0.66 -14.36
N LEU A 27 11.30 -0.20 -14.87
CA LEU A 27 11.34 -1.60 -14.47
C LEU A 27 12.70 -2.18 -14.88
N SER A 28 13.18 -3.17 -14.11
CA SER A 28 14.33 -3.97 -14.55
C SER A 28 14.06 -4.55 -15.94
N PRO A 29 15.07 -4.88 -16.76
CA PRO A 29 14.84 -5.50 -18.08
C PRO A 29 13.96 -6.76 -18.05
N GLN A 30 13.94 -7.46 -16.92
CA GLN A 30 13.14 -8.67 -16.68
C GLN A 30 11.84 -8.38 -15.92
N GLY A 31 11.53 -7.10 -15.70
CA GLY A 31 10.39 -6.62 -14.94
C GLY A 31 9.20 -6.33 -15.86
N GLU A 32 8.03 -6.84 -15.50
CA GLU A 32 6.78 -6.59 -16.23
C GLU A 32 5.63 -6.29 -15.27
N ILE A 33 4.67 -5.48 -15.70
CA ILE A 33 3.42 -5.28 -14.95
C ILE A 33 2.43 -6.35 -15.40
N VAL A 34 1.94 -7.13 -14.45
CA VAL A 34 0.85 -8.08 -14.64
C VAL A 34 -0.34 -7.67 -13.81
N THR A 35 -1.55 -8.04 -14.24
CA THR A 35 -2.78 -7.73 -13.50
C THR A 35 -3.52 -8.99 -13.09
N ALA A 36 -4.16 -8.94 -11.92
CA ALA A 36 -5.14 -9.89 -11.44
C ALA A 36 -6.53 -9.24 -11.43
N ARG A 37 -7.59 -10.02 -11.69
CA ARG A 37 -8.97 -9.53 -11.64
C ARG A 37 -9.63 -10.02 -10.37
N THR A 38 -10.19 -9.11 -9.57
CA THR A 38 -11.00 -9.45 -8.38
C THR A 38 -12.42 -9.85 -8.80
N GLU A 39 -13.13 -10.56 -7.92
CA GLU A 39 -14.52 -10.97 -8.17
C GLU A 39 -15.43 -9.74 -8.31
N ASP A 40 -15.18 -8.71 -7.51
CA ASP A 40 -15.89 -7.43 -7.55
C ASP A 40 -15.42 -6.46 -8.65
N GLY A 41 -14.59 -6.93 -9.59
CA GLY A 41 -14.36 -6.25 -10.87
C GLY A 41 -13.20 -5.25 -10.90
N TRP A 42 -12.27 -5.30 -9.95
CA TRP A 42 -11.05 -4.48 -9.94
C TRP A 42 -9.88 -5.21 -10.59
N SER A 43 -9.02 -4.45 -11.26
CA SER A 43 -7.73 -4.92 -11.78
C SER A 43 -6.62 -4.51 -10.82
N ILE A 44 -5.94 -5.49 -10.25
CA ILE A 44 -4.88 -5.33 -9.27
C ILE A 44 -3.54 -5.56 -9.97
N ALA A 45 -2.73 -4.51 -10.06
CA ALA A 45 -1.43 -4.55 -10.71
C ALA A 45 -0.35 -5.09 -9.77
N MET A 46 0.57 -5.86 -10.34
CA MET A 46 1.77 -6.35 -9.69
C MET A 46 2.97 -6.14 -10.61
N ILE A 47 4.06 -5.62 -10.05
CA ILE A 47 5.36 -5.61 -10.72
C ILE A 47 5.99 -6.98 -10.52
N ARG A 48 6.10 -7.77 -11.59
CA ARG A 48 6.73 -9.09 -11.60
C ARG A 48 8.21 -8.95 -11.94
N HIS A 49 9.07 -9.52 -11.12
CA HIS A 49 10.48 -9.76 -11.41
C HIS A 49 10.72 -11.25 -11.51
N ARG A 50 11.18 -11.72 -12.67
CA ARG A 50 11.56 -13.13 -12.86
C ARG A 50 12.79 -13.46 -12.03
N ALA A 51 12.88 -14.70 -11.56
CA ALA A 51 14.08 -15.20 -10.92
C ALA A 51 15.28 -15.12 -11.88
N GLU A 52 16.41 -14.63 -11.40
CA GLU A 52 17.68 -14.74 -12.12
C GLU A 52 18.23 -16.16 -12.00
N GLY A 53 18.60 -16.76 -13.13
CA GLY A 53 19.05 -18.15 -13.18
C GLY A 53 17.90 -19.15 -13.00
N SER A 54 18.16 -20.24 -12.26
CA SER A 54 17.13 -21.24 -11.97
C SER A 54 16.26 -20.79 -10.80
N ALA A 55 14.94 -20.73 -11.02
CA ALA A 55 14.00 -20.44 -9.95
C ALA A 55 14.15 -21.44 -8.80
N SER A 56 14.16 -20.92 -7.57
CA SER A 56 14.27 -21.68 -6.34
C SER A 56 13.07 -21.38 -5.44
N GLY A 57 12.43 -22.43 -4.91
CA GLY A 57 11.28 -22.29 -4.01
C GLY A 57 10.03 -21.63 -4.61
N PRO A 58 9.00 -21.37 -3.78
CA PRO A 58 7.78 -20.69 -4.20
C PRO A 58 8.04 -19.25 -4.69
N PRO A 59 7.20 -18.68 -5.58
CA PRO A 59 7.23 -17.26 -5.86
C PRO A 59 6.84 -16.45 -4.62
N VAL A 60 7.27 -15.19 -4.57
CA VAL A 60 7.05 -14.28 -3.43
C VAL A 60 6.10 -13.15 -3.82
N LEU A 61 5.03 -12.94 -3.06
CA LEU A 61 4.11 -11.81 -3.19
C LEU A 61 4.36 -10.79 -2.08
N LEU A 62 4.71 -9.56 -2.47
CA LEU A 62 4.99 -8.44 -1.57
C LEU A 62 3.80 -7.49 -1.53
N CYS A 63 3.31 -7.17 -0.34
CA CYS A 63 2.18 -6.28 -0.09
C CYS A 63 2.60 -5.04 0.71
N HIS A 64 2.29 -3.87 0.17
CA HIS A 64 2.73 -2.57 0.69
C HIS A 64 1.99 -2.09 1.94
N GLY A 65 2.53 -1.06 2.59
CA GLY A 65 1.91 -0.40 3.75
C GLY A 65 0.80 0.58 3.39
N ILE A 66 0.17 1.17 4.41
CA ILE A 66 -0.83 2.21 4.20
C ILE A 66 -0.20 3.41 3.48
N SER A 67 -0.97 4.09 2.64
CA SER A 67 -0.51 5.27 1.88
C SER A 67 0.63 4.99 0.89
N ALA A 68 0.82 3.74 0.47
CA ALA A 68 1.90 3.34 -0.41
C ALA A 68 1.38 2.56 -1.64
N ASN A 69 2.29 2.12 -2.50
CA ASN A 69 2.01 1.22 -3.63
C ASN A 69 3.17 0.20 -3.79
N ALA A 70 3.20 -0.57 -4.90
CA ALA A 70 4.24 -1.56 -5.17
C ALA A 70 5.69 -1.07 -4.98
N ARG A 71 5.96 0.22 -5.27
CA ARG A 71 7.29 0.84 -5.10
C ARG A 71 7.73 1.00 -3.65
N ASN A 72 6.87 0.69 -2.67
CA ASN A 72 7.27 0.60 -1.27
C ASN A 72 8.28 -0.52 -1.01
N LEU A 73 8.20 -1.61 -1.78
CA LEU A 73 9.10 -2.76 -1.68
C LEU A 73 9.89 -3.01 -2.99
N ASP A 74 9.69 -2.15 -3.99
CA ASP A 74 10.43 -2.11 -5.27
C ASP A 74 10.71 -0.66 -5.71
N LEU A 75 11.46 0.12 -4.90
CA LEU A 75 11.65 1.54 -5.17
C LEU A 75 12.60 1.78 -6.35
N ASP A 76 13.83 1.24 -6.25
CA ASP A 76 14.82 1.30 -7.32
C ASP A 76 15.80 0.12 -7.32
N ALA A 77 16.81 0.17 -8.21
CA ALA A 77 17.78 -0.92 -8.36
C ALA A 77 18.56 -1.25 -7.08
N GLU A 78 18.81 -0.25 -6.22
CA GLU A 78 19.57 -0.42 -4.97
C GLU A 78 18.65 -0.67 -3.77
N HIS A 79 17.42 -0.14 -3.83
CA HIS A 79 16.45 -0.15 -2.73
C HIS A 79 15.19 -0.93 -3.10
N SER A 80 15.35 -2.22 -3.44
CA SER A 80 14.23 -3.08 -3.80
C SER A 80 14.38 -4.49 -3.22
N LEU A 81 13.48 -4.83 -2.30
CA LEU A 81 13.36 -6.20 -1.81
C LEU A 81 12.91 -7.14 -2.94
N ALA A 82 12.06 -6.64 -3.84
CA ALA A 82 11.56 -7.42 -4.98
C ALA A 82 12.70 -7.86 -5.91
N ARG A 83 13.55 -6.92 -6.32
CA ARG A 83 14.71 -7.18 -7.18
C ARG A 83 15.76 -8.01 -6.45
N TRP A 84 15.98 -7.73 -5.16
CA TRP A 84 16.92 -8.51 -4.36
C TRP A 84 16.51 -9.98 -4.29
N LEU A 85 15.24 -10.29 -4.02
CA LEU A 85 14.73 -11.66 -4.01
C LEU A 85 14.85 -12.33 -5.39
N ALA A 86 14.49 -11.61 -6.46
CA ALA A 86 14.63 -12.08 -7.83
C ALA A 86 16.07 -12.45 -8.20
N ALA A 87 17.03 -11.60 -7.85
CA ALA A 87 18.47 -11.86 -8.05
C ALA A 87 18.97 -13.08 -7.25
N HIS A 88 18.27 -13.46 -6.17
CA HIS A 88 18.54 -14.66 -5.38
C HIS A 88 17.65 -15.84 -5.76
N GLY A 89 17.17 -15.87 -7.00
CA GLY A 89 16.44 -17.00 -7.57
C GLY A 89 14.98 -17.11 -7.11
N ARG A 90 14.42 -16.10 -6.45
CA ARG A 90 13.01 -16.08 -6.00
C ARG A 90 12.19 -15.18 -6.91
N GLU A 91 11.38 -15.77 -7.79
CA GLU A 91 10.47 -14.97 -8.62
C GLU A 91 9.52 -14.17 -7.73
N THR A 92 9.41 -12.85 -7.96
CA THR A 92 8.79 -11.94 -6.99
C THR A 92 7.77 -11.02 -7.66
N PHE A 93 6.69 -10.71 -6.94
CA PHE A 93 5.58 -9.87 -7.37
C PHE A 93 5.34 -8.79 -6.32
N ALA A 94 5.56 -7.52 -6.65
CA ALA A 94 5.20 -6.39 -5.79
C ALA A 94 3.82 -5.87 -6.18
N MET A 95 2.81 -6.08 -5.34
CA MET A 95 1.43 -5.68 -5.65
C MET A 95 1.16 -4.23 -5.28
N SER A 96 0.26 -3.59 -6.01
CA SER A 96 -0.44 -2.38 -5.58
C SER A 96 -1.88 -2.75 -5.27
N LEU A 97 -2.37 -2.50 -4.06
CA LEU A 97 -3.78 -2.73 -3.71
C LEU A 97 -4.69 -1.80 -4.55
N ARG A 98 -5.99 -2.09 -4.60
CA ARG A 98 -6.94 -1.23 -5.34
C ARG A 98 -6.84 0.23 -4.90
N GLY A 99 -6.95 1.14 -5.88
CA GLY A 99 -6.91 2.58 -5.67
C GLY A 99 -5.53 3.22 -5.73
N VAL A 100 -4.45 2.44 -5.81
CA VAL A 100 -3.08 2.97 -5.81
C VAL A 100 -2.19 2.36 -6.89
N GLY A 101 -1.08 3.04 -7.21
CA GLY A 101 -0.13 2.59 -8.23
C GLY A 101 -0.75 2.44 -9.62
N ASP A 102 -0.46 1.29 -10.25
CA ASP A 102 -0.99 0.88 -11.56
C ASP A 102 -2.28 0.06 -11.46
N SER A 103 -2.80 -0.17 -10.25
CA SER A 103 -4.11 -0.78 -10.06
C SER A 103 -5.22 0.18 -10.43
N ASP A 104 -6.39 -0.39 -10.68
CA ASP A 104 -7.59 0.37 -10.94
C ASP A 104 -7.84 1.41 -9.83
N ARG A 105 -8.28 2.60 -10.24
CA ARG A 105 -8.72 3.68 -9.35
C ARG A 105 -10.24 3.69 -9.22
N PRO A 106 -10.80 4.30 -8.16
CA PRO A 106 -12.22 4.61 -8.10
C PRO A 106 -12.71 5.32 -9.35
N ASP A 107 -13.83 4.85 -9.86
CA ASP A 107 -14.46 5.31 -11.08
C ASP A 107 -15.96 5.04 -10.97
N PRO A 108 -16.76 6.08 -10.70
CA PRO A 108 -18.20 5.95 -10.55
C PRO A 108 -18.91 5.34 -11.77
N HIS A 109 -18.37 5.50 -12.98
CA HIS A 109 -18.98 4.93 -14.19
C HIS A 109 -18.83 3.40 -14.23
N ALA A 110 -17.79 2.89 -13.57
CA ALA A 110 -17.55 1.46 -13.38
C ALA A 110 -18.08 0.95 -12.01
N GLY A 111 -18.83 1.77 -11.27
CA GLY A 111 -19.33 1.41 -9.93
C GLY A 111 -18.26 1.31 -8.84
N ARG A 112 -17.05 1.83 -9.08
CA ARG A 112 -15.91 1.74 -8.18
C ARG A 112 -15.81 3.02 -7.33
N SER A 113 -15.75 2.88 -6.02
CA SER A 113 -15.65 4.00 -5.06
C SER A 113 -14.48 3.84 -4.10
N PHE A 114 -14.19 4.86 -3.28
CA PHE A 114 -13.27 4.77 -2.14
C PHE A 114 -13.90 4.13 -0.89
N GLY A 115 -14.96 3.32 -1.06
CA GLY A 115 -15.66 2.67 0.06
C GLY A 115 -14.97 1.43 0.64
N TYR A 116 -13.88 0.95 0.02
CA TYR A 116 -13.20 -0.28 0.41
C TYR A 116 -12.38 -0.15 1.71
N SER A 117 -12.21 -1.26 2.42
CA SER A 117 -11.50 -1.36 3.70
C SER A 117 -10.37 -2.40 3.67
N MET A 118 -9.69 -2.62 4.79
CA MET A 118 -8.68 -3.70 4.88
C MET A 118 -9.33 -5.08 4.75
N ASP A 119 -10.59 -5.21 5.19
CA ASP A 119 -11.38 -6.42 4.95
C ASP A 119 -11.61 -6.66 3.45
N THR A 120 -11.87 -5.61 2.68
CA THR A 120 -12.00 -5.71 1.22
C THR A 120 -10.69 -6.18 0.59
N TYR A 121 -9.55 -5.60 1.00
CA TYR A 121 -8.24 -6.05 0.50
C TYR A 121 -7.98 -7.53 0.79
N ALA A 122 -8.34 -8.01 1.98
CA ALA A 122 -8.17 -9.40 2.37
C ALA A 122 -9.15 -10.33 1.66
N ALA A 123 -10.39 -9.90 1.43
CA ALA A 123 -11.42 -10.72 0.79
C ALA A 123 -11.27 -10.80 -0.74
N GLU A 124 -10.78 -9.74 -1.38
CA GLU A 124 -10.81 -9.59 -2.84
C GLU A 124 -9.41 -9.50 -3.46
N ASP A 125 -8.59 -8.54 -3.03
CA ASP A 125 -7.34 -8.19 -3.72
C ASP A 125 -6.26 -9.26 -3.51
N LEU A 126 -6.05 -9.65 -2.25
CA LEU A 126 -5.04 -10.64 -1.90
C LEU A 126 -5.31 -12.01 -2.52
N PRO A 127 -6.51 -12.61 -2.43
CA PRO A 127 -6.79 -13.89 -3.10
C PRO A 127 -6.69 -13.80 -4.62
N ALA A 128 -7.13 -12.70 -5.26
CA ALA A 128 -6.97 -12.51 -6.70
C ALA A 128 -5.49 -12.46 -7.10
N ALA A 129 -4.67 -11.71 -6.36
CA ALA A 129 -3.23 -11.63 -6.59
C ALA A 129 -2.56 -13.01 -6.41
N LEU A 130 -2.84 -13.72 -5.31
CA LEU A 130 -2.31 -15.07 -5.05
C LEU A 130 -2.70 -16.06 -6.15
N ALA A 131 -3.96 -16.04 -6.59
CA ALA A 131 -4.44 -16.90 -7.67
C ALA A 131 -3.69 -16.61 -8.98
N ARG A 132 -3.53 -15.32 -9.33
CA ARG A 132 -2.83 -14.90 -10.53
C ARG A 132 -1.35 -15.25 -10.50
N VAL A 133 -0.68 -15.10 -9.36
CA VAL A 133 0.73 -15.52 -9.20
C VAL A 133 0.86 -17.03 -9.43
N ARG A 134 -0.01 -17.85 -8.84
CA ARG A 134 0.01 -19.30 -9.04
C ARG A 134 -0.25 -19.69 -10.49
N GLU A 135 -1.18 -19.02 -11.17
CA GLU A 135 -1.46 -19.22 -12.60
C GLU A 135 -0.22 -18.91 -13.47
N LEU A 136 0.44 -17.77 -13.21
CA LEU A 136 1.58 -17.31 -14.00
C LEU A 136 2.87 -18.11 -13.79
N THR A 137 2.97 -18.82 -12.67
CA THR A 137 4.19 -19.53 -12.25
C THR A 137 4.03 -21.05 -12.24
N GLY A 138 2.78 -21.55 -12.21
CA GLY A 138 2.48 -22.97 -11.98
C GLY A 138 2.74 -23.42 -10.54
N ALA A 139 3.14 -22.52 -9.63
CA ALA A 139 3.48 -22.90 -8.27
C ALA A 139 2.22 -23.28 -7.46
N PRO A 140 2.29 -24.32 -6.60
CA PRO A 140 1.14 -24.73 -5.79
C PRO A 140 0.82 -23.73 -4.68
N GLN A 141 1.83 -23.00 -4.19
CA GLN A 141 1.75 -22.02 -3.11
C GLN A 141 2.63 -20.81 -3.42
N VAL A 142 2.40 -19.72 -2.71
CA VAL A 142 3.13 -18.44 -2.81
C VAL A 142 3.63 -18.06 -1.43
N ASP A 143 4.87 -17.61 -1.30
CA ASP A 143 5.33 -16.99 -0.05
C ASP A 143 4.87 -15.54 0.00
N PHE A 144 4.38 -15.09 1.16
CA PHE A 144 3.81 -13.76 1.33
C PHE A 144 4.70 -12.88 2.22
N VAL A 145 4.89 -11.63 1.84
CA VAL A 145 5.52 -10.62 2.69
C VAL A 145 4.61 -9.40 2.77
N GLY A 146 4.13 -9.10 3.98
CA GLY A 146 3.32 -7.91 4.24
C GLY A 146 4.09 -6.86 5.03
N HIS A 147 4.18 -5.64 4.51
CA HIS A 147 4.73 -4.50 5.24
C HIS A 147 3.61 -3.65 5.85
N SER A 148 3.70 -3.31 7.14
CA SER A 148 2.74 -2.46 7.83
C SER A 148 1.30 -2.94 7.59
N MET A 149 0.42 -2.11 7.03
CA MET A 149 -0.95 -2.47 6.63
C MET A 149 -1.03 -3.74 5.77
N GLY A 150 -0.09 -3.97 4.85
CA GLY A 150 -0.07 -5.19 4.03
C GLY A 150 0.06 -6.46 4.87
N GLY A 151 0.72 -6.39 6.02
CA GLY A 151 0.74 -7.49 6.98
C GLY A 151 -0.58 -7.64 7.75
N LEU A 152 -1.26 -6.53 8.08
CA LEU A 152 -2.60 -6.58 8.70
C LEU A 152 -3.63 -7.22 7.75
N VAL A 153 -3.56 -6.90 6.45
CA VAL A 153 -4.35 -7.57 5.41
C VAL A 153 -4.04 -9.08 5.39
N GLY A 154 -2.76 -9.46 5.48
CA GLY A 154 -2.35 -10.86 5.60
C GLY A 154 -2.90 -11.55 6.85
N TYR A 155 -2.93 -10.88 8.01
CA TYR A 155 -3.55 -11.41 9.22
C TYR A 155 -5.04 -11.66 9.04
N ILE A 156 -5.79 -10.68 8.51
CA ILE A 156 -7.23 -10.84 8.25
C ILE A 156 -7.47 -12.02 7.32
N TYR A 157 -6.70 -12.11 6.22
CA TYR A 157 -6.84 -13.19 5.24
C TYR A 157 -6.62 -14.57 5.85
N LEU A 158 -5.54 -14.74 6.60
CA LEU A 158 -5.20 -16.02 7.24
C LEU A 158 -6.19 -16.37 8.37
N ALA A 159 -6.60 -15.39 9.18
CA ALA A 159 -7.58 -15.59 10.25
C ALA A 159 -8.95 -16.03 9.71
N ARG A 160 -9.32 -15.59 8.50
CA ARG A 160 -10.53 -16.01 7.78
C ARG A 160 -10.37 -17.32 7.01
N GLY A 161 -9.29 -18.07 7.22
CA GLY A 161 -9.06 -19.37 6.59
C GLY A 161 -8.54 -19.29 5.15
N GLY A 162 -7.93 -18.17 4.77
CA GLY A 162 -7.27 -17.98 3.48
C GLY A 162 -6.25 -19.07 3.16
N LYS A 163 -6.07 -19.38 1.87
CA LYS A 163 -5.26 -20.50 1.37
C LYS A 163 -4.28 -20.05 0.29
N GLY A 164 -3.32 -20.90 -0.03
CA GLY A 164 -2.37 -20.63 -1.12
C GLY A 164 -1.14 -19.82 -0.70
N ILE A 165 -1.07 -19.37 0.55
CA ILE A 165 0.16 -18.89 1.17
C ILE A 165 0.93 -20.09 1.74
N GLY A 166 2.19 -20.27 1.35
CA GLY A 166 3.08 -21.31 1.87
C GLY A 166 3.75 -20.86 3.16
N SER A 167 4.51 -19.76 3.08
CA SER A 167 5.11 -19.08 4.23
C SER A 167 4.71 -17.60 4.25
N ALA A 168 4.70 -16.98 5.42
CA ALA A 168 4.41 -15.55 5.56
C ALA A 168 5.46 -14.84 6.43
N ALA A 169 5.90 -13.65 6.01
CA ALA A 169 6.72 -12.73 6.79
C ALA A 169 6.00 -11.38 6.94
N PHE A 170 6.08 -10.80 8.12
CA PHE A 170 5.40 -9.54 8.46
C PHE A 170 6.41 -8.50 8.94
N LEU A 171 6.47 -7.36 8.25
CA LEU A 171 7.47 -6.33 8.49
C LEU A 171 6.79 -5.09 9.09
N GLY A 172 7.02 -4.84 10.37
CA GLY A 172 6.48 -3.65 11.04
C GLY A 172 4.94 -3.57 11.01
N SER A 173 4.26 -4.70 11.22
CA SER A 173 2.79 -4.83 11.16
C SER A 173 2.18 -5.00 12.56
N PRO A 174 2.08 -3.93 13.37
CA PRO A 174 1.57 -4.02 14.73
C PRO A 174 0.06 -4.25 14.75
N THR A 175 -0.39 -5.23 15.54
CA THR A 175 -1.83 -5.47 15.80
C THR A 175 -2.41 -4.58 16.89
N ARG A 176 -1.56 -3.88 17.66
CA ARG A 176 -1.93 -2.92 18.71
C ARG A 176 -1.05 -1.68 18.66
N PHE A 177 -1.65 -0.51 18.87
CA PHE A 177 -0.98 0.79 18.82
C PHE A 177 -0.87 1.41 20.22
N VAL A 178 0.10 0.99 21.04
CA VAL A 178 0.24 1.52 22.41
C VAL A 178 1.02 2.84 22.41
N TRP A 179 0.32 3.98 22.29
CA TRP A 179 0.92 5.34 22.31
C TRP A 179 0.55 6.14 23.56
N GLY A 180 0.64 5.53 24.75
CA GLY A 180 0.26 6.19 26.00
C GLY A 180 -1.26 6.49 26.09
N HIS A 181 -1.91 5.96 27.13
CA HIS A 181 -3.38 5.88 27.19
C HIS A 181 -4.13 7.20 26.90
N SER A 182 -3.63 8.37 27.31
CA SER A 182 -4.32 9.66 27.08
C SER A 182 -4.18 10.18 25.65
N ARG A 183 -2.96 10.21 25.10
CA ARG A 183 -2.72 10.70 23.73
C ARG A 183 -3.33 9.78 22.67
N GLN A 184 -3.34 8.47 22.92
CA GLN A 184 -3.99 7.50 22.04
C GLN A 184 -5.51 7.72 21.97
N GLN A 185 -6.17 7.96 23.10
CA GLN A 185 -7.61 8.21 23.15
C GLN A 185 -8.00 9.52 22.48
N ASP A 186 -7.24 10.60 22.70
CA ASP A 186 -7.51 11.90 22.07
C ASP A 186 -7.31 11.86 20.54
N LEU A 187 -6.23 11.23 20.09
CA LEU A 187 -5.94 11.07 18.66
C LEU A 187 -6.95 10.15 17.97
N ALA A 188 -7.38 9.07 18.63
CA ALA A 188 -8.37 8.15 18.10
C ALA A 188 -9.78 8.78 18.02
N ARG A 189 -10.15 9.63 18.99
CA ARG A 189 -11.42 10.39 18.93
C ARG A 189 -11.42 11.45 17.83
N ALA A 190 -10.35 12.23 17.73
CA ALA A 190 -10.19 13.22 16.66
C ALA A 190 -10.14 12.54 15.27
N GLY A 191 -9.42 11.42 15.17
CA GLY A 191 -9.33 10.60 13.96
C GLY A 191 -10.68 10.05 13.52
N GLY A 192 -11.52 9.58 14.45
CA GLY A 192 -12.82 8.97 14.12
C GLY A 192 -13.79 9.97 13.49
N LEU A 193 -13.91 11.15 14.10
CA LEU A 193 -14.75 12.24 13.58
C LEU A 193 -14.32 12.69 12.17
N LEU A 194 -13.01 12.69 11.91
CA LEU A 194 -12.46 13.03 10.61
C LEU A 194 -12.66 11.89 9.59
N ALA A 195 -12.42 10.64 9.98
CA ALA A 195 -12.50 9.48 9.10
C ALA A 195 -13.92 9.21 8.57
N ASP A 196 -14.96 9.50 9.37
CA ASP A 196 -16.35 9.37 8.93
C ASP A 196 -16.75 10.41 7.87
N SER A 197 -16.05 11.53 7.83
CA SER A 197 -16.32 12.63 6.89
C SER A 197 -15.43 12.60 5.64
N ILE A 198 -14.41 11.74 5.62
CA ILE A 198 -13.42 11.66 4.55
C ILE A 198 -13.76 10.50 3.61
N GLU A 199 -14.00 10.83 2.34
CA GLU A 199 -14.13 9.82 1.28
C GLU A 199 -12.79 9.17 0.98
N TYR A 200 -11.72 9.97 0.88
CA TYR A 200 -10.33 9.52 0.76
C TYR A 200 -9.36 10.66 1.09
N LEU A 201 -8.11 10.31 1.39
CA LEU A 201 -6.99 11.24 1.55
C LEU A 201 -6.03 11.12 0.36
N ASP A 202 -5.89 12.21 -0.41
CA ASP A 202 -4.95 12.31 -1.54
C ASP A 202 -3.53 12.63 -1.03
N VAL A 203 -2.87 11.61 -0.50
CA VAL A 203 -1.51 11.74 0.02
C VAL A 203 -0.51 12.13 -1.08
N PRO A 204 -0.56 11.59 -2.31
CA PRO A 204 0.32 12.05 -3.39
C PRO A 204 0.22 13.55 -3.63
N ALA A 205 -0.99 14.14 -3.70
CA ALA A 205 -1.15 15.58 -3.89
C ALA A 205 -0.51 16.37 -2.73
N LEU A 206 -0.76 15.98 -1.47
CA LEU A 206 -0.19 16.63 -0.30
C LEU A 206 1.33 16.51 -0.24
N ALA A 207 1.86 15.33 -0.55
CA ALA A 207 3.29 15.04 -0.52
C ALA A 207 4.04 15.76 -1.65
N HIS A 208 3.44 15.90 -2.84
CA HIS A 208 4.03 16.68 -3.92
C HIS A 208 4.02 18.19 -3.64
N MET A 209 2.99 18.72 -2.98
CA MET A 209 2.97 20.13 -2.54
C MET A 209 4.10 20.45 -1.56
N THR A 210 4.47 19.48 -0.73
CA THR A 210 5.45 19.65 0.35
C THR A 210 6.84 19.12 0.01
N ALA A 211 7.01 18.44 -1.14
CA ALA A 211 8.26 17.84 -1.59
C ALA A 211 9.49 18.77 -1.58
N PRO A 212 9.41 20.07 -1.94
CA PRO A 212 10.56 21.00 -1.84
C PRO A 212 11.09 21.20 -0.40
N PHE A 213 10.25 20.93 0.60
CA PHE A 213 10.55 21.11 2.02
C PHE A 213 10.95 19.79 2.73
N HIS A 214 10.70 18.64 2.10
CA HIS A 214 11.07 17.33 2.65
C HIS A 214 12.59 17.22 2.89
N GLY A 215 12.95 16.74 4.09
CA GLY A 215 14.34 16.65 4.58
C GLY A 215 14.94 17.97 5.08
N LYS A 216 14.16 19.06 5.13
CA LYS A 216 14.60 20.36 5.70
C LYS A 216 13.82 20.76 6.95
N VAL A 217 12.60 20.26 7.11
CA VAL A 217 11.74 20.51 8.27
C VAL A 217 11.17 19.16 8.72
N PRO A 218 11.29 18.79 10.02
CA PRO A 218 10.65 17.57 10.52
C PRO A 218 9.13 17.68 10.39
N THR A 219 8.55 16.78 9.61
CA THR A 219 7.10 16.59 9.46
C THR A 219 6.64 15.37 10.25
N LEU A 220 5.33 15.24 10.50
CA LEU A 220 4.77 14.02 11.09
C LEU A 220 5.11 12.76 10.27
N PHE A 221 5.27 12.90 8.95
CA PHE A 221 5.72 11.82 8.07
C PHE A 221 7.17 11.41 8.34
N ASP A 222 8.06 12.36 8.64
CA ASP A 222 9.48 12.09 8.96
C ASP A 222 9.67 11.41 10.33
N VAL A 223 8.67 11.49 11.22
CA VAL A 223 8.73 10.87 12.56
C VAL A 223 8.04 9.51 12.59
N LEU A 224 7.03 9.28 11.73
CA LEU A 224 6.19 8.08 11.78
C LEU A 224 6.46 7.08 10.66
N LEU A 225 6.94 7.51 9.48
CA LEU A 225 7.03 6.63 8.30
C LEU A 225 8.44 6.19 7.95
N TYR A 226 9.48 6.94 8.31
CA TYR A 226 10.86 6.55 8.05
C TYR A 226 11.81 7.13 9.09
N ASN A 227 13.02 6.58 9.17
CA ASN A 227 14.07 7.10 10.03
C ASN A 227 14.99 8.04 9.21
N PRO A 228 15.03 9.36 9.49
CA PRO A 228 15.87 10.30 8.76
C PRO A 228 17.38 10.06 8.95
N ASP A 229 17.78 9.35 10.00
CA ASP A 229 19.19 8.96 10.19
C ASP A 229 19.61 7.83 9.24
N ASN A 230 18.65 7.07 8.70
CA ASN A 230 18.90 5.89 7.84
C ASN A 230 18.45 6.09 6.38
N VAL A 231 17.70 7.15 6.07
CA VAL A 231 17.13 7.39 4.74
C VAL A 231 17.56 8.77 4.26
N SER A 232 18.27 8.81 3.13
CA SER A 232 18.68 10.10 2.56
C SER A 232 17.47 10.93 2.09
N PRO A 233 17.52 12.27 2.16
CA PRO A 233 16.46 13.11 1.63
C PRO A 233 16.14 12.87 0.15
N THR A 234 17.15 12.49 -0.64
CA THR A 234 16.97 12.14 -2.06
C THR A 234 16.16 10.86 -2.22
N LEU A 235 16.48 9.83 -1.44
CA LEU A 235 15.75 8.57 -1.42
C LEU A 235 14.30 8.78 -0.99
N TRP A 236 14.09 9.57 0.06
CA TRP A 236 12.74 9.92 0.53
C TRP A 236 11.93 10.68 -0.53
N ARG A 237 12.53 11.67 -1.22
CA ARG A 237 11.85 12.38 -2.32
C ARG A 237 11.50 11.45 -3.48
N LYS A 238 12.37 10.49 -3.81
CA LYS A 238 12.08 9.45 -4.81
C LYS A 238 10.85 8.64 -4.38
N PHE A 239 10.82 8.14 -3.15
CA PHE A 239 9.67 7.40 -2.62
C PHE A 239 8.39 8.24 -2.61
N VAL A 240 8.45 9.50 -2.19
CA VAL A 240 7.31 10.41 -2.24
C VAL A 240 6.75 10.59 -3.66
N ALA A 241 7.64 10.69 -4.65
CA ALA A 241 7.27 10.93 -6.03
C ALA A 241 6.66 9.72 -6.75
N THR A 242 7.01 8.49 -6.34
CA THR A 242 6.65 7.26 -7.09
C THR A 242 5.94 6.20 -6.26
N GLY A 243 6.18 6.15 -4.94
CA GLY A 243 5.73 5.08 -4.05
C GLY A 243 4.58 5.41 -3.12
N VAL A 244 4.12 6.66 -3.09
CA VAL A 244 2.97 7.08 -2.27
C VAL A 244 1.65 6.82 -3.00
N GLY A 245 0.63 6.40 -2.26
CA GLY A 245 -0.73 6.17 -2.73
C GLY A 245 -1.77 6.85 -1.85
N SER A 246 -2.95 7.12 -2.41
CA SER A 246 -4.08 7.67 -1.66
C SER A 246 -4.61 6.66 -0.63
N ILE A 247 -5.24 7.15 0.44
CA ILE A 247 -5.86 6.30 1.46
C ILE A 247 -7.38 6.38 1.32
N SER A 248 -8.05 5.24 1.17
CA SER A 248 -9.51 5.16 1.21
C SER A 248 -10.07 5.56 2.57
N GLY A 249 -11.22 6.23 2.59
CA GLY A 249 -11.97 6.51 3.81
C GLY A 249 -12.38 5.24 4.55
N GLY A 250 -12.71 4.15 3.84
CA GLY A 250 -13.02 2.86 4.46
C GLY A 250 -11.83 2.26 5.21
N VAL A 251 -10.61 2.40 4.66
CA VAL A 251 -9.37 2.00 5.33
C VAL A 251 -9.11 2.86 6.56
N LEU A 252 -9.27 4.19 6.46
CA LEU A 252 -9.09 5.12 7.59
C LEU A 252 -10.07 4.84 8.74
N ARG A 253 -11.34 4.57 8.41
CA ARG A 253 -12.37 4.22 9.41
C ARG A 253 -12.04 2.93 10.13
N GLN A 254 -11.70 1.87 9.40
CA GLN A 254 -11.35 0.58 10.03
C GLN A 254 -10.08 0.71 10.88
N PHE A 255 -9.08 1.43 10.41
CA PHE A 255 -7.86 1.69 11.18
C PHE A 255 -8.16 2.46 12.48
N THR A 256 -9.03 3.46 12.40
CA THR A 256 -9.45 4.25 13.57
C THR A 256 -10.26 3.41 14.55
N LEU A 257 -11.15 2.53 14.06
CA LEU A 257 -11.90 1.59 14.89
C LEU A 257 -10.94 0.72 15.71
N TRP A 258 -9.86 0.22 15.12
CA TRP A 258 -8.84 -0.56 15.83
C TRP A 258 -8.10 0.26 16.88
N MET A 259 -7.74 1.51 16.56
CA MET A 259 -7.09 2.40 17.53
C MET A 259 -8.00 2.73 18.73
N GLN A 260 -9.31 2.85 18.51
CA GLN A 260 -10.29 3.17 19.55
C GLN A 260 -10.64 1.98 20.43
N THR A 261 -10.67 0.77 19.85
CA THR A 261 -11.13 -0.44 20.54
C THR A 261 -10.00 -1.33 21.04
N ASP A 262 -8.77 -1.12 20.56
CA ASP A 262 -7.61 -2.01 20.76
C ASP A 262 -7.87 -3.45 20.28
N LYS A 263 -8.74 -3.60 19.27
CA LYS A 263 -9.19 -4.87 18.69
C LYS A 263 -9.13 -4.82 17.17
N MET A 264 -8.86 -5.95 16.52
CA MET A 264 -8.77 -6.05 15.05
C MET A 264 -10.14 -6.33 14.42
N LEU A 265 -11.11 -5.46 14.73
CA LEU A 265 -12.49 -5.67 14.31
C LEU A 265 -12.69 -5.63 12.78
N SER A 266 -13.64 -6.41 12.28
CA SER A 266 -14.14 -6.26 10.91
C SER A 266 -14.64 -4.84 10.65
N ALA A 267 -14.70 -4.43 9.38
CA ALA A 267 -15.04 -3.05 9.02
C ALA A 267 -16.46 -2.63 9.48
N ASP A 268 -17.35 -3.59 9.70
CA ASP A 268 -18.70 -3.40 10.28
C ASP A 268 -18.74 -3.51 11.81
N GLY A 269 -17.61 -3.82 12.45
CA GLY A 269 -17.46 -3.97 13.89
C GLY A 269 -18.01 -5.26 14.49
N THR A 270 -18.41 -6.24 13.68
CA THR A 270 -19.15 -7.43 14.15
C THR A 270 -18.27 -8.62 14.53
N MET A 271 -17.04 -8.69 14.02
CA MET A 271 -16.09 -9.78 14.27
C MET A 271 -14.75 -9.24 14.80
N ASP A 272 -14.10 -9.96 15.71
CA ASP A 272 -12.73 -9.72 16.22
C ASP A 272 -11.81 -10.85 15.74
#